data_AF-A0A6A5A8L9-F1
#
_entry.id   AF-A0A6A5A8L9-F1
#
_cell.length_a   1.000
_cell.length_b   1.000
_cell.length_c   1.000
_cell.angle_alpha   90.00
_cell.angle_beta   90.00
_cell.angle_gamma   90.00
#
_symmetry.space_group_name_H-M   'P 1'
#
loop_
_entity.id
_entity.type
_entity.pdbx_description
1 polymer ?
#
loop_
_entity_poly.entity_id
_entity_poly.type
_entity_poly.pdbx_seq_one_letter_code
_entity_poly.pdbx_strand_id
1 'polypeptide(L)'
;MNVLDLGFVRAIQTLQERTRCKTIDELIDATLSAWTTVDAMTLNSNFLTLQTCLIEVVRTGGGNNYKIPHMGKKKLAKQGLLPESVECPRDVFNFGHAAIGATDFDAHVDLLAEEVASNMKLARLSSNLEHLCLASYDADEEGVDTSFSWFIIGC
;
A
#
# COMPACT_ATOMS: atom_id res chain seq x y z
N MET A 1 3.52 2.82 -6.20
CA MET A 1 2.86 3.12 -7.49
C MET A 1 1.53 2.41 -7.49
N ASN A 2 0.41 3.11 -7.73
CA ASN A 2 -0.87 2.44 -7.87
C ASN A 2 -1.22 2.31 -9.36
N VAL A 3 -1.43 1.09 -9.84
CA VAL A 3 -1.87 0.86 -11.22
C VAL A 3 -3.21 1.56 -11.52
N LEU A 4 -4.00 1.79 -10.47
CA LEU A 4 -5.25 2.53 -10.53
C LEU A 4 -5.06 4.01 -10.93
N ASP A 5 -3.86 4.58 -10.75
CA ASP A 5 -3.55 5.96 -11.14
C ASP A 5 -3.16 6.12 -12.62
N LEU A 6 -3.12 5.02 -13.38
CA LEU A 6 -2.78 5.05 -14.81
C LEU A 6 -4.04 5.19 -15.66
N GLY A 7 -3.90 5.91 -16.78
CA GLY A 7 -4.99 6.60 -17.48
C GLY A 7 -6.27 5.79 -17.72
N PHE A 8 -6.17 4.51 -18.10
CA PHE A 8 -7.35 3.68 -18.37
C PHE A 8 -8.13 3.32 -17.10
N VAL A 9 -7.43 2.93 -16.04
CA VAL A 9 -8.10 2.52 -14.79
C VAL A 9 -8.68 3.73 -14.06
N ARG A 10 -8.00 4.88 -14.13
CA ARG A 10 -8.58 6.17 -13.70
C ARG A 10 -9.84 6.51 -14.48
N ALA A 11 -9.84 6.31 -15.80
CA ALA A 11 -11.01 6.58 -16.61
C ALA A 11 -12.21 5.70 -16.21
N ILE A 12 -11.98 4.44 -15.85
CA ILE A 12 -13.03 3.54 -15.32
C ILE A 12 -13.52 4.04 -13.95
N GLN A 13 -12.62 4.42 -13.05
CA GLN A 13 -13.02 4.96 -11.73
C GLN A 13 -13.85 6.24 -11.88
N THR A 14 -13.41 7.16 -12.73
CA THR A 14 -14.18 8.37 -13.07
C THR A 14 -15.52 8.02 -13.71
N LEU A 15 -15.60 6.96 -14.52
CA LEU A 15 -16.87 6.50 -15.09
C LEU A 15 -17.81 5.95 -14.01
N GLN A 16 -17.31 5.20 -13.03
CA GLN A 16 -18.10 4.72 -11.90
C GLN A 16 -18.66 5.89 -11.07
N GLU A 17 -17.84 6.89 -10.77
CA GLU A 17 -18.24 8.10 -10.04
C GLU A 17 -19.34 8.89 -10.78
N ARG A 18 -19.25 8.96 -12.11
CA ARG A 18 -20.21 9.72 -12.94
C ARG A 18 -21.50 8.96 -13.24
N THR A 19 -21.41 7.65 -13.45
CA THR A 19 -22.55 6.82 -13.88
C THR A 19 -23.40 6.38 -12.69
N ARG A 20 -22.90 6.47 -11.43
CA ARG A 20 -23.61 6.03 -10.22
C ARG A 20 -24.28 4.66 -10.40
N CYS A 21 -23.51 3.69 -10.89
CA CYS A 21 -23.98 2.31 -11.03
C CYS A 21 -24.52 1.82 -9.67
N LYS A 22 -25.77 1.38 -9.64
CA LYS A 22 -26.45 0.89 -8.42
C LYS A 22 -26.43 -0.62 -8.32
N THR A 23 -26.08 -1.31 -9.39
CA THR A 23 -26.01 -2.77 -9.48
C THR A 23 -24.69 -3.21 -10.11
N ILE A 24 -24.35 -4.49 -9.90
CA ILE A 24 -23.16 -5.11 -10.51
C ILE A 24 -23.32 -5.17 -12.04
N ASP A 25 -24.52 -5.44 -12.54
CA ASP A 25 -24.78 -5.54 -13.98
C ASP A 25 -24.57 -4.18 -14.69
N GLU A 26 -25.08 -3.09 -14.10
CA GLU A 26 -24.85 -1.73 -14.61
C GLU A 26 -23.35 -1.37 -14.64
N LEU A 27 -22.59 -1.87 -13.66
CA LEU A 27 -21.16 -1.66 -13.60
C LEU A 27 -20.43 -2.43 -14.71
N ILE A 28 -20.82 -3.69 -14.95
CA ILE A 28 -20.27 -4.53 -16.02
C ILE A 28 -20.52 -3.87 -17.38
N ASP A 29 -21.76 -3.44 -17.64
CA ASP A 29 -22.14 -2.80 -18.90
C ASP A 29 -21.39 -1.48 -19.13
N ALA A 30 -21.28 -0.64 -18.10
CA ALA A 30 -20.51 0.60 -18.18
C ALA A 30 -19.02 0.34 -18.48
N THR A 31 -18.44 -0.69 -17.84
CA THR A 31 -17.03 -1.06 -18.04
C THR A 31 -16.79 -1.61 -19.45
N LEU A 32 -17.68 -2.48 -19.96
CA LEU A 32 -17.61 -3.00 -21.32
C LEU A 32 -17.75 -1.88 -22.37
N SER A 33 -18.66 -0.94 -22.14
CA SER A 33 -18.81 0.24 -23.00
C SER A 33 -17.55 1.12 -23.00
N ALA A 34 -16.92 1.31 -21.83
CA ALA A 34 -15.65 2.02 -21.75
C ALA A 34 -14.52 1.31 -22.51
N TRP A 35 -14.47 -0.03 -22.42
CA TRP A 35 -13.50 -0.86 -23.11
C TRP A 35 -13.67 -0.81 -24.64
N THR A 36 -14.91 -0.82 -25.15
CA THR A 36 -15.13 -0.68 -26.59
C THR A 36 -14.85 0.73 -27.10
N THR A 37 -14.96 1.74 -26.24
CA THR A 37 -14.74 3.14 -26.59
C THR A 37 -13.27 3.57 -26.47
N VAL A 38 -12.46 2.88 -25.66
CA VAL A 38 -11.06 3.30 -25.44
C VAL A 38 -10.23 3.11 -26.71
N ASP A 39 -9.50 4.17 -27.06
CA ASP A 39 -8.56 4.14 -28.16
C ASP A 39 -7.33 3.27 -27.81
N ALA A 40 -7.01 2.32 -28.69
CA ALA A 40 -5.90 1.38 -28.52
C ALA A 40 -4.55 2.11 -28.37
N MET A 41 -4.35 3.24 -29.05
CA MET A 41 -3.12 4.03 -28.94
C MET A 41 -2.97 4.68 -27.56
N THR A 42 -4.07 5.14 -26.99
CA THR A 42 -4.14 5.65 -25.61
C THR A 42 -3.83 4.56 -24.61
N LEU A 43 -4.38 3.36 -24.81
CA LEU A 43 -4.12 2.20 -23.96
C LEU A 43 -2.65 1.78 -24.01
N ASN A 44 -2.07 1.65 -25.20
CA ASN A 44 -0.64 1.36 -25.38
C ASN A 44 0.23 2.42 -24.68
N SER A 45 -0.12 3.70 -24.82
CA SER A 45 0.60 4.79 -24.14
C SER A 45 0.59 4.66 -22.61
N ASN A 46 -0.50 4.16 -22.02
CA ASN A 46 -0.58 3.89 -20.59
C ASN A 46 0.32 2.72 -20.18
N PHE A 47 0.30 1.62 -20.94
CA PHE A 47 1.16 0.46 -20.70
C PHE A 47 2.65 0.79 -20.80
N LEU A 48 3.06 1.57 -21.81
CA LEU A 48 4.45 2.04 -21.91
C LEU A 48 4.83 2.92 -20.71
N THR A 49 3.91 3.75 -20.22
CA THR A 49 4.15 4.54 -19.00
C THR A 49 4.37 3.63 -17.79
N LEU A 50 3.51 2.62 -17.62
CA LEU A 50 3.64 1.63 -16.55
C LEU A 50 5.01 0.94 -16.59
N GLN A 51 5.42 0.44 -17.76
CA GLN A 51 6.72 -0.21 -17.94
C GLN A 51 7.88 0.72 -17.58
N THR A 52 7.84 1.99 -18.03
CA THR A 52 8.87 2.96 -17.63
C THR A 52 8.90 3.24 -16.13
N CYS A 53 7.73 3.30 -15.48
CA CYS A 53 7.68 3.50 -14.03
C CYS A 53 8.21 2.27 -13.27
N LEU A 54 7.95 1.05 -13.74
CA LEU A 54 8.49 -0.17 -13.14
C LEU A 54 10.02 -0.20 -13.21
N ILE A 55 10.62 0.25 -14.32
CA ILE A 55 12.08 0.40 -14.44
C ILE A 55 12.62 1.36 -13.37
N GLU A 56 11.94 2.50 -13.14
CA GLU A 56 12.34 3.43 -12.08
C GLU A 56 12.17 2.88 -10.67
N VAL A 57 11.10 2.11 -10.41
CA VAL A 57 10.91 1.41 -9.12
C VAL A 57 12.10 0.50 -8.84
N VAL A 58 12.56 -0.25 -9.85
CA VAL A 58 13.73 -1.11 -9.69
C VAL A 58 14.98 -0.26 -9.43
N ARG A 59 15.17 0.86 -10.16
CA ARG A 59 16.29 1.78 -9.93
C ARG A 59 16.33 2.37 -8.52
N THR A 60 15.17 2.63 -7.91
CA THR A 60 15.05 3.17 -6.54
C THR A 60 15.01 2.09 -5.47
N GLY A 61 15.28 0.83 -5.80
CA GLY A 61 15.27 -0.28 -4.84
C GLY A 61 13.89 -0.56 -4.25
N GLY A 62 12.83 -0.41 -5.04
CA GLY A 62 11.44 -0.58 -4.60
C GLY A 62 10.79 0.68 -4.04
N GLY A 63 11.54 1.79 -3.95
CA GLY A 63 11.02 3.06 -3.46
C GLY A 63 10.02 3.73 -4.43
N ASN A 64 9.10 4.53 -3.89
CA ASN A 64 8.12 5.28 -4.68
C ASN A 64 8.58 6.69 -5.08
N ASN A 65 9.78 7.11 -4.66
CA ASN A 65 10.29 8.46 -4.90
C ASN A 65 10.99 8.57 -6.26
N TYR A 66 10.22 8.50 -7.34
CA TYR A 66 10.70 8.72 -8.70
C TYR A 66 9.72 9.60 -9.48
N LYS A 67 10.25 10.31 -10.48
CA LYS A 67 9.43 11.07 -11.42
C LYS A 67 8.98 10.13 -12.53
N ILE A 68 7.73 10.28 -12.98
CA ILE A 68 7.22 9.50 -14.12
C ILE A 68 8.09 9.81 -15.36
N PRO A 69 8.73 8.81 -15.98
CA PRO A 69 9.55 9.04 -17.16
C PRO A 69 8.71 9.46 -18.36
N HIS A 70 9.15 10.52 -19.05
CA HIS A 70 8.48 11.01 -20.25
C HIS A 70 9.29 10.65 -21.50
N MET A 71 8.81 9.68 -22.29
CA MET A 71 9.46 9.25 -23.56
C MET A 71 8.86 9.89 -24.83
N GLY A 72 8.08 10.97 -24.70
CA GLY A 72 7.54 11.68 -25.86
C GLY A 72 6.57 10.86 -26.74
N LYS A 73 5.79 9.95 -26.14
CA LYS A 73 4.91 8.98 -26.83
C LYS A 73 4.08 9.56 -27.98
N LYS A 74 3.48 10.74 -27.81
CA LYS A 74 2.69 11.41 -28.85
C LYS A 74 3.51 11.72 -30.12
N LYS A 75 4.80 12.06 -29.97
CA LYS A 75 5.71 12.34 -31.09
C LYS A 75 6.07 11.04 -31.81
N LEU A 76 6.41 10.00 -31.06
CA LEU A 76 6.76 8.68 -31.61
C LEU A 76 5.58 8.03 -32.33
N ALA A 77 4.37 8.13 -31.76
CA ALA A 77 3.14 7.64 -32.38
C ALA A 77 2.86 8.30 -33.74
N LYS A 78 3.02 9.63 -33.83
CA LYS A 78 2.86 10.37 -35.09
C LYS A 78 3.88 9.96 -36.16
N GLN A 79 5.04 9.45 -35.75
CA GLN A 79 6.10 8.99 -36.65
C GLN A 79 5.97 7.50 -36.98
N GLY A 80 5.01 6.78 -36.40
CA GLY A 80 4.89 5.32 -36.52
C GLY A 80 6.02 4.54 -35.84
N LEU A 81 6.76 5.19 -34.93
CA LEU A 81 7.93 4.63 -34.23
C LEU A 81 7.66 4.38 -32.75
N LEU A 82 6.40 4.34 -32.33
CA LEU A 82 6.06 4.03 -30.94
C LEU A 82 6.26 2.53 -30.71
N PRO A 83 7.14 2.11 -29.79
CA PRO A 83 7.34 0.71 -29.50
C PRO A 83 6.12 0.11 -28.79
N GLU A 84 5.94 -1.21 -28.88
CA GLU A 84 4.92 -1.95 -28.13
C GLU A 84 5.35 -2.25 -26.70
N SER A 85 6.66 -2.32 -26.45
CA SER A 85 7.25 -2.55 -25.14
C SER A 85 8.53 -1.76 -24.93
N VAL A 86 8.85 -1.49 -23.67
CA VAL A 86 10.07 -0.81 -23.24
C VAL A 86 11.06 -1.86 -22.77
N GLU A 87 12.25 -1.86 -23.36
CA GLU A 87 13.34 -2.73 -22.94
C GLU A 87 13.87 -2.30 -21.57
N CYS A 88 14.03 -3.26 -20.66
CA CYS A 88 14.63 -3.01 -19.36
C CYS A 88 16.16 -2.93 -19.49
N PRO A 89 16.80 -1.83 -19.08
CA PRO A 89 18.26 -1.73 -19.10
C PRO A 89 18.92 -2.83 -18.26
N ARG A 90 19.99 -3.42 -18.78
CA ARG A 90 20.63 -4.60 -18.16
C ARG A 90 21.23 -4.30 -16.78
N ASP A 91 21.73 -3.09 -16.58
CA ASP A 91 22.20 -2.59 -15.28
C ASP A 91 21.06 -2.57 -14.24
N VAL A 92 19.88 -2.10 -14.63
CA VAL A 92 18.69 -2.05 -13.77
C VAL A 92 18.21 -3.46 -13.43
N PHE A 93 18.17 -4.35 -14.43
CA PHE A 93 17.83 -5.75 -14.22
C PHE A 93 18.79 -6.42 -13.23
N ASN A 94 20.10 -6.27 -13.44
CA ASN A 94 21.12 -6.86 -12.57
C ASN A 94 21.03 -6.31 -11.14
N PHE A 95 20.79 -5.01 -11.00
CA PHE A 95 20.58 -4.37 -9.70
C PHE A 95 19.38 -4.97 -8.97
N GLY A 96 18.22 -5.06 -9.64
CA GLY A 96 17.02 -5.66 -9.07
C GLY A 96 17.23 -7.12 -8.70
N HIS A 97 17.87 -7.89 -9.57
CA HIS A 97 18.17 -9.30 -9.32
C HIS A 97 19.09 -9.49 -8.10
N ALA A 98 20.14 -8.67 -7.97
CA ALA A 98 21.04 -8.71 -6.82
C ALA A 98 20.32 -8.29 -5.53
N ALA A 99 19.48 -7.25 -5.58
CA ALA A 99 18.72 -6.79 -4.43
C ALA A 99 17.74 -7.86 -3.90
N ILE A 100 17.02 -8.53 -4.82
CA ILE A 100 16.12 -9.63 -4.45
C ILE A 100 16.92 -10.81 -3.87
N GLY A 101 18.04 -11.18 -4.49
CA GLY A 101 18.90 -12.27 -4.02
C GLY A 101 19.59 -12.02 -2.67
N ALA A 102 19.76 -10.77 -2.27
CA ALA A 102 20.32 -10.40 -0.97
C ALA A 102 19.30 -10.44 0.18
N THR A 103 18.00 -10.51 -0.15
CA THR A 103 16.93 -10.47 0.85
C THR A 103 16.59 -11.89 1.28
N ASP A 104 17.02 -12.30 2.47
CA ASP A 104 16.58 -13.55 3.09
C ASP A 104 15.19 -13.33 3.70
N PHE A 105 14.16 -13.59 2.89
CA PHE A 105 12.77 -13.45 3.30
C PHE A 105 12.43 -14.39 4.45
N ASP A 106 12.98 -15.61 4.45
CA ASP A 106 12.69 -16.60 5.48
C ASP A 106 13.23 -16.12 6.83
N ALA A 107 14.48 -15.63 6.86
CA ALA A 107 15.05 -15.04 8.07
C ALA A 107 14.26 -13.81 8.56
N HIS A 108 13.75 -12.97 7.65
CA HIS A 108 12.96 -11.79 8.06
C HIS A 108 11.58 -12.19 8.61
N VAL A 109 10.95 -13.22 8.04
CA VAL A 109 9.69 -13.77 8.53
C VAL A 109 9.87 -14.39 9.92
N ASP A 110 10.97 -15.11 10.15
CA ASP A 110 11.30 -15.68 11.45
C ASP A 110 11.50 -14.59 12.52
N LEU A 111 12.26 -13.53 12.20
CA LEU A 111 12.44 -12.38 13.09
C LEU A 111 11.11 -11.69 13.44
N LEU A 112 10.24 -11.49 12.44
CA LEU A 112 8.91 -10.90 12.66
C LEU A 112 8.04 -11.81 13.54
N ALA A 113 8.12 -13.13 13.38
CA ALA A 113 7.38 -14.08 14.20
C ALA A 113 7.83 -14.02 15.67
N GLU A 114 9.12 -13.88 15.94
CA GLU A 114 9.67 -13.68 17.29
C GLU A 114 9.21 -12.36 17.93
N GLU A 115 9.18 -11.28 17.14
CA GLU A 115 8.68 -9.98 17.59
C GLU A 115 7.19 -10.06 17.95
N VAL A 116 6.36 -10.67 17.09
CA VAL A 116 4.94 -10.89 17.35
C VAL A 116 4.74 -11.71 18.63
N ALA A 117 5.52 -12.79 18.81
CA ALA A 117 5.44 -13.60 20.02
C ALA A 117 5.81 -12.81 21.29
N SER A 118 6.79 -11.91 21.20
CA SER A 118 7.19 -11.03 22.31
C SER A 118 6.11 -9.99 22.62
N ASN A 119 5.52 -9.38 21.61
CA ASN A 119 4.41 -8.44 21.76
C ASN A 119 3.18 -9.11 22.38
N MET A 120 2.88 -10.35 22.01
CA MET A 120 1.80 -11.13 22.65
C MET A 120 2.08 -11.43 24.11
N LYS A 121 3.34 -11.69 24.49
CA LYS A 121 3.72 -11.88 25.91
C LYS A 121 3.56 -10.57 26.68
N LEU A 122 3.98 -9.45 26.12
CA LEU A 122 3.85 -8.13 26.74
C LEU A 122 2.38 -7.76 26.97
N ALA A 123 1.52 -8.02 25.98
CA ALA A 123 0.08 -7.79 26.11
C ALA A 123 -0.55 -8.62 27.24
N ARG A 124 -0.15 -9.90 27.38
CA ARG A 124 -0.60 -10.76 28.49
C ARG A 124 -0.13 -10.24 29.85
N LEU A 125 1.13 -9.81 29.96
CA LEU A 125 1.66 -9.25 31.19
C LEU A 125 0.94 -7.96 31.60
N SER A 126 0.66 -7.08 30.63
CA SER A 126 -0.13 -5.85 30.85
C SER A 126 -1.53 -6.17 31.40
N SER A 127 -2.24 -7.12 30.77
CA SER A 127 -3.58 -7.52 31.20
C SER A 127 -3.59 -8.13 32.62
N ASN A 128 -2.58 -8.93 32.95
CA ASN A 128 -2.45 -9.48 34.30
C ASN A 128 -2.20 -8.38 35.35
N LEU A 129 -1.39 -7.37 35.03
CA LEU A 129 -1.12 -6.24 35.92
C LEU A 129 -2.38 -5.40 36.16
N GLU A 130 -3.19 -5.16 35.13
CA GLU A 130 -4.48 -4.48 35.25
C GLU A 130 -5.43 -5.24 36.17
N HIS A 131 -5.50 -6.56 36.05
CA HIS A 131 -6.30 -7.41 36.94
C HIS A 131 -5.82 -7.40 38.40
N LEU A 132 -4.50 -7.38 38.64
CA LEU A 132 -3.93 -7.26 39.98
C LEU A 132 -4.20 -5.90 40.62
N CYS A 133 -4.17 -4.83 39.81
CA CYS A 133 -4.49 -3.48 40.26
C CYS A 133 -5.95 -3.39 40.73
N LEU A 134 -6.89 -4.04 40.02
CA LEU A 134 -8.31 -4.10 40.42
C LEU A 134 -8.54 -4.97 41.67
N ALA A 135 -7.82 -6.07 41.83
CA ALA A 135 -7.97 -6.95 43.00
C ALA A 135 -7.48 -6.33 44.31
N SER A 136 -6.55 -5.36 44.26
CA SER A 136 -6.11 -4.61 45.44
C SER A 136 -7.06 -3.50 45.90
N TYR A 137 -8.14 -3.22 45.15
CA TYR A 137 -9.17 -2.28 45.57
C TYR A 137 -10.36 -2.95 46.29
N ASP A 138 -10.42 -4.29 46.34
CA ASP A 138 -11.55 -5.04 46.91
C ASP A 138 -11.18 -5.88 48.16
N ALA A 139 -9.98 -5.71 48.72
CA ALA A 139 -9.59 -6.34 49.98
C ALA A 139 -9.24 -5.27 51.02
N ASP A 140 -10.11 -5.17 52.03
CA ASP A 140 -9.95 -4.53 53.34
C ASP A 140 -10.29 -3.02 53.43
N GLU A 141 -11.56 -2.68 53.76
CA GLU A 141 -11.94 -2.34 55.15
C GLU A 141 -13.46 -2.05 55.32
N GLU A 142 -14.12 -2.87 56.14
CA GLU A 142 -15.10 -2.32 57.09
C GLU A 142 -14.39 -1.27 57.96
N GLY A 143 -14.66 0.00 57.67
CA GLY A 143 -14.67 1.13 58.60
C GLY A 143 -13.42 1.45 59.40
N VAL A 144 -12.60 2.40 58.90
CA VAL A 144 -12.03 3.50 59.72
C VAL A 144 -11.91 4.80 58.91
N ASP A 145 -12.55 5.83 59.48
CA ASP A 145 -12.35 7.29 59.40
C ASP A 145 -12.11 8.02 58.05
N THR A 146 -13.18 8.69 57.61
CA THR A 146 -13.20 9.68 56.54
C THR A 146 -12.58 11.00 56.99
N SER A 147 -11.25 11.16 56.95
CA SER A 147 -10.63 12.50 56.97
C SER A 147 -9.15 12.52 56.58
N PHE A 148 -8.77 12.27 55.32
CA PHE A 148 -7.59 12.93 54.74
C PHE A 148 -7.75 13.14 53.22
N SER A 149 -8.45 14.23 52.92
CA SER A 149 -8.28 15.18 51.80
C SER A 149 -7.31 14.80 50.65
N TRP A 150 -7.87 14.34 49.52
CA TRP A 150 -7.91 15.00 48.20
C TRP A 150 -6.79 15.97 47.76
N PHE A 151 -5.54 15.78 48.15
CA PHE A 151 -4.44 16.52 47.52
C PHE A 151 -3.42 15.57 46.91
N ILE A 152 -3.05 15.88 45.67
CA ILE A 152 -2.02 15.25 44.83
C ILE A 152 -2.56 14.12 43.94
N ILE A 153 -3.36 14.46 42.93
CA ILE A 153 -3.03 14.18 41.51
C ILE A 153 -3.60 15.34 40.69
N GLY A 154 -2.73 16.26 40.31
CA GLY A 154 -3.06 17.46 39.56
C GLY A 154 -1.79 18.21 39.18
N CYS A 155 -0.88 17.52 38.48
CA CYS A 155 0.17 18.02 37.57
C CYS A 155 0.65 16.84 36.73
#